data_AF-A0AAJ7UDN4-F1
#
_entry.id   AF-A0AAJ7UDN4-F1
#
_cell.length_a   1.000
_cell.length_b   1.000
_cell.length_c   1.000
_cell.angle_alpha   90.00
_cell.angle_beta   90.00
_cell.angle_gamma   90.00
#
_symmetry.space_group_name_H-M   'P 1'
#
loop_
_entity.id
_entity.type
_entity.pdbx_description
1 polymer ?
#
loop_
_entity_poly.entity_id
_entity_poly.type
_entity_poly.pdbx_seq_one_letter_code
_entity_poly.pdbx_strand_id
1 'polypeptide(L)'
;MPQNLPCSVTMQPAPSDKDKSCGVDFEVKAFCCEKLDEDIKKKHSVSLLIRKVQFAPEKPGISPSGIATVDSDSPVTLDASLDKEVYYHGQPIKVSVAIQNGSSKHVKKIRLTVDQISDVVLYCQDKYTKVVCSLEPADVVGPKSNLRQVYSLTPLLANNREKHGIALDGKLKHEDTNLASTTLVSEGVDKEVMGILVSYVLRVKALVSRNGILADIAGSDLLVELPFTLMHPKPVDDVYEVSQKGVDIVVEDFARKGEEPEKVDEVDDAGDAN
;
A
#
# COMPACT_ATOMS: atom_id res chain seq x y z
N MET A 1 19.60 12.42 3.06
CA MET A 1 19.17 11.56 4.19
C MET A 1 19.95 10.25 4.14
N PRO A 2 20.27 9.63 5.29
CA PRO A 2 20.80 8.26 5.34
C PRO A 2 19.91 7.28 4.57
N GLN A 3 20.51 6.32 3.87
CA GLN A 3 19.80 5.40 2.99
C GLN A 3 19.00 4.32 3.74
N ASN A 4 19.37 4.04 4.99
CA ASN A 4 18.79 3.02 5.85
C ASN A 4 17.52 3.46 6.60
N LEU A 5 17.05 4.69 6.38
CA LEU A 5 15.81 5.15 7.01
C LEU A 5 14.59 4.56 6.29
N PRO A 6 13.47 4.30 6.99
CA PRO A 6 12.21 3.93 6.36
C PRO A 6 11.65 5.05 5.47
N CYS A 7 10.60 4.73 4.73
CA CYS A 7 9.82 5.72 4.00
C CYS A 7 8.70 6.27 4.87
N SER A 8 8.12 7.38 4.44
CA SER A 8 6.93 7.92 5.09
C SER A 8 5.78 6.94 4.92
N VAL A 9 5.30 6.40 6.04
CA VAL A 9 4.20 5.43 6.09
C VAL A 9 3.36 5.74 7.32
N THR A 10 2.04 5.77 7.15
CA THR A 10 1.09 6.00 8.25
C THR A 10 0.04 4.90 8.22
N MET A 11 -0.21 4.27 9.37
CA MET A 11 -1.35 3.37 9.54
C MET A 11 -2.63 4.18 9.71
N GLN A 12 -3.66 3.87 8.94
CA GLN A 12 -4.97 4.47 9.09
C GLN A 12 -5.62 3.97 10.40
N PRO A 13 -5.84 4.84 11.40
CA PRO A 13 -6.34 4.43 12.71
C PRO A 13 -7.80 4.00 12.62
N ALA A 14 -8.22 3.13 13.55
CA ALA A 14 -9.64 2.79 13.73
C ALA A 14 -10.43 3.99 14.31
N PRO A 15 -11.77 4.05 14.18
CA PRO A 15 -12.56 5.14 14.74
C PRO A 15 -12.44 5.25 16.27
N SER A 16 -12.14 4.13 16.95
CA SER A 16 -11.87 4.06 18.39
C SER A 16 -10.53 4.66 18.81
N ASP A 17 -9.61 4.86 17.85
CA ASP A 17 -8.20 5.20 18.11
C ASP A 17 -7.80 6.48 17.36
N LYS A 18 -8.73 7.42 17.17
CA LYS A 18 -8.50 8.67 16.42
C LYS A 18 -7.27 9.46 16.88
N ASP A 19 -6.93 9.39 18.16
CA ASP A 19 -5.79 10.12 18.73
C ASP A 19 -4.49 9.30 18.76
N LYS A 20 -4.52 8.04 18.29
CA LYS A 20 -3.34 7.17 18.20
C LYS A 20 -2.90 7.03 16.74
N SER A 21 -2.07 7.96 16.29
CA SER A 21 -1.39 7.83 15.00
C SER A 21 -0.16 6.94 15.13
N CYS A 22 -0.06 5.91 14.28
CA CYS A 22 1.15 5.10 14.15
C CYS A 22 1.73 5.33 12.76
N GLY A 23 2.96 5.85 12.68
CA GLY A 23 3.59 6.15 11.41
C GLY A 23 5.02 6.65 11.56
N VAL A 24 5.67 6.78 10.41
CA VAL A 24 6.99 7.39 10.24
C VAL A 24 6.80 8.68 9.48
N ASP A 25 7.05 9.80 10.15
CA ASP A 25 7.00 11.14 9.57
C ASP A 25 8.41 11.76 9.57
N PHE A 26 8.67 12.62 8.60
CA PHE A 26 9.92 13.38 8.52
C PHE A 26 9.60 14.86 8.69
N GLU A 27 10.26 15.50 9.66
CA GLU A 27 10.07 16.91 9.98
C GLU A 27 11.33 17.69 9.64
N VAL A 28 11.19 18.77 8.87
CA VAL A 28 12.22 19.79 8.70
C VAL A 28 11.85 20.97 9.56
N LYS A 29 12.63 21.21 10.61
CA LYS A 29 12.39 22.29 11.57
C LYS A 29 13.53 23.31 11.49
N ALA A 30 13.18 24.57 11.29
CA ALA A 30 14.10 25.69 11.39
C ALA A 30 13.66 26.60 12.53
N PHE A 31 14.60 27.08 13.33
CA PHE A 31 14.30 27.89 14.51
C PHE A 31 15.45 28.85 14.84
N CYS A 32 15.12 29.92 15.56
CA CYS A 32 16.10 30.89 16.05
C CYS A 32 16.24 30.77 17.58
N CYS A 33 17.47 30.51 18.05
CA CYS A 33 17.83 30.47 19.46
C CYS A 33 19.14 31.22 19.70
N GLU A 34 19.30 31.85 20.86
CA GLU A 34 20.57 32.49 21.23
C GLU A 34 21.61 31.47 21.72
N LYS A 35 21.14 30.36 22.30
CA LYS A 35 21.97 29.26 22.82
C LYS A 35 21.40 27.92 22.38
N LEU A 36 22.26 26.93 22.16
CA LEU A 36 21.86 25.58 21.72
C LEU A 36 21.07 24.81 22.79
N ASP A 37 21.23 25.18 24.06
CA ASP A 37 20.56 24.52 25.19
C ASP A 37 19.22 25.19 25.58
N GLU A 38 18.77 26.22 24.86
CA GLU A 38 17.50 26.90 25.11
C GLU A 38 16.32 26.16 24.47
N ASP A 39 15.19 26.11 25.17
CA ASP A 39 13.94 25.58 24.62
C ASP A 39 13.50 26.37 23.38
N ILE A 40 13.20 25.63 22.31
CA ILE A 40 12.76 26.20 21.03
C ILE A 40 11.37 26.83 21.20
N LYS A 41 11.30 28.16 21.11
CA LYS A 41 10.05 28.91 21.17
C LYS A 41 9.26 28.75 19.86
N LYS A 42 8.00 28.29 19.95
CA LYS A 42 7.11 28.09 18.78
C LYS A 42 7.05 29.33 17.86
N LYS A 43 6.95 30.53 18.44
CA LYS A 43 6.93 31.81 17.71
C LYS A 43 8.18 32.11 16.87
N HIS A 44 9.28 31.42 17.13
CA HIS A 44 10.56 31.59 16.42
C HIS A 44 10.98 30.33 15.68
N SER A 45 10.03 29.42 15.43
CA SER A 45 10.27 28.17 14.71
C SER A 45 9.27 27.98 13.60
N VAL A 46 9.74 27.42 12.48
CA VAL A 46 8.92 26.88 11.40
C VAL A 46 9.19 25.39 11.30
N SER A 47 8.13 24.61 11.05
CA SER A 47 8.21 23.17 10.86
C SER A 47 7.47 22.77 9.60
N LEU A 48 8.08 21.90 8.81
CA LEU A 48 7.56 21.38 7.56
C LEU A 48 7.60 19.85 7.58
N LEU A 49 6.44 19.21 7.47
CA LEU A 49 6.36 17.76 7.34
C LEU A 49 6.63 17.36 5.88
N ILE A 50 7.76 16.72 5.64
CA ILE A 50 8.17 16.19 4.34
C ILE A 50 7.89 14.69 4.23
N ARG A 51 7.88 14.18 3.00
CA ARG A 51 7.74 12.73 2.74
C ARG A 51 9.01 12.16 2.15
N LYS A 52 9.45 11.03 2.69
CA LYS A 52 10.44 10.18 2.03
C LYS A 52 9.71 9.10 1.26
N VAL A 53 9.81 9.14 -0.07
CA VAL A 53 9.19 8.16 -0.97
C VAL A 53 10.29 7.25 -1.54
N GLN A 54 10.00 5.96 -1.65
CA GLN A 54 10.83 5.02 -2.41
C GLN A 54 10.19 4.79 -3.77
N PHE A 55 11.00 4.94 -4.82
CA PHE A 55 10.57 4.68 -6.18
C PHE A 55 10.85 3.24 -6.58
N ALA A 56 10.10 2.77 -7.57
CA ALA A 56 10.28 1.45 -8.15
C ALA A 56 11.71 1.20 -8.66
N PRO A 57 12.21 -0.03 -8.54
CA PRO A 57 13.49 -0.42 -9.15
C PRO A 57 13.40 -0.37 -10.68
N GLU A 58 14.53 -0.07 -11.33
CA GLU A 58 14.60 0.02 -12.81
C GLU A 58 14.49 -1.32 -13.51
N LYS A 59 14.98 -2.39 -12.86
CA LYS A 59 14.94 -3.73 -13.44
C LYS A 59 13.60 -4.35 -13.09
N PRO A 60 12.72 -4.62 -14.08
CA PRO A 60 11.55 -5.45 -13.82
C PRO A 60 12.07 -6.83 -13.43
N GLY A 61 11.65 -7.33 -12.27
CA GLY A 61 11.96 -8.71 -11.92
C GLY A 61 10.97 -9.68 -12.59
N ILE A 62 10.85 -10.88 -12.04
CA ILE A 62 10.16 -12.00 -12.69
C ILE A 62 8.66 -11.90 -12.39
N SER A 63 7.84 -11.94 -13.44
CA SER A 63 6.39 -11.96 -13.32
C SER A 63 5.92 -13.12 -12.41
N PRO A 64 5.22 -12.83 -11.29
CA PRO A 64 4.72 -13.84 -10.38
C PRO A 64 3.75 -14.81 -11.05
N SER A 65 3.88 -16.10 -10.77
CA SER A 65 2.96 -17.15 -11.21
C SER A 65 2.84 -18.25 -10.16
N GLY A 66 1.74 -18.97 -10.18
CA GLY A 66 1.46 -20.04 -9.24
C GLY A 66 0.36 -20.96 -9.72
N ILE A 67 0.40 -22.20 -9.23
CA ILE A 67 -0.55 -23.26 -9.59
C ILE A 67 -1.02 -23.92 -8.31
N ALA A 68 -2.33 -24.13 -8.20
CA ALA A 68 -2.95 -24.93 -7.16
C ALA A 68 -3.77 -26.05 -7.82
N THR A 69 -3.70 -27.26 -7.27
CA THR A 69 -4.47 -28.41 -7.76
C THR A 69 -5.18 -29.07 -6.59
N VAL A 70 -6.45 -29.45 -6.79
CA VAL A 70 -7.14 -30.38 -5.89
C VAL A 70 -6.91 -31.79 -6.43
N ASP A 71 -6.01 -32.51 -5.76
CA ASP A 71 -5.62 -33.86 -6.15
C ASP A 71 -6.75 -34.86 -5.85
N SER A 72 -7.28 -35.45 -6.93
CA SER A 72 -8.31 -36.49 -6.91
C SER A 72 -8.23 -37.29 -8.22
N ASP A 73 -9.05 -38.33 -8.38
CA ASP A 73 -9.15 -39.12 -9.64
C ASP A 73 -9.51 -38.27 -10.87
N SER A 74 -9.97 -37.04 -10.66
CA SER A 74 -10.37 -36.10 -11.69
C SER A 74 -10.04 -34.67 -11.22
N PRO A 75 -8.77 -34.23 -11.38
CA PRO A 75 -8.24 -33.05 -10.71
C PRO A 75 -8.85 -31.74 -11.24
N VAL A 76 -8.88 -30.74 -10.38
CA VAL A 76 -9.16 -29.35 -10.75
C VAL A 76 -7.91 -28.52 -10.50
N THR A 77 -7.40 -27.88 -11.53
CA THR A 77 -6.19 -27.06 -11.44
C THR A 77 -6.53 -25.60 -11.71
N LEU A 78 -6.03 -24.72 -10.85
CA LEU A 78 -6.03 -23.26 -10.98
C LEU A 78 -4.61 -22.80 -11.23
N ASP A 79 -4.37 -22.20 -12.38
CA ASP A 79 -3.12 -21.53 -12.77
C ASP A 79 -3.39 -20.03 -12.84
N ALA A 80 -2.56 -19.23 -12.16
CA ALA A 80 -2.64 -17.78 -12.22
C ALA A 80 -1.26 -17.13 -12.36
N SER A 81 -1.19 -16.06 -13.14
CA SER A 81 0.02 -15.26 -13.33
C SER A 81 -0.26 -13.77 -13.52
N LEU A 82 0.71 -12.95 -13.15
CA LEU A 82 0.73 -11.51 -13.40
C LEU A 82 1.51 -11.20 -14.69
N ASP A 83 1.21 -10.07 -15.33
CA ASP A 83 2.00 -9.60 -16.48
C ASP A 83 3.32 -8.92 -16.07
N LYS A 84 3.42 -8.47 -14.82
CA LYS A 84 4.60 -7.77 -14.26
C LYS A 84 4.77 -8.12 -12.79
N GLU A 85 5.97 -7.90 -12.26
CA GLU A 85 6.22 -7.93 -10.82
C GLU A 85 5.96 -6.57 -10.15
N VAL A 86 6.29 -5.48 -10.85
CA VAL A 86 6.21 -4.11 -10.33
C VAL A 86 5.09 -3.36 -11.04
N TYR A 87 4.18 -2.79 -10.25
CA TYR A 87 3.08 -1.94 -10.68
C TYR A 87 3.19 -0.57 -10.03
N TYR A 88 2.70 0.44 -10.75
CA TYR A 88 2.59 1.79 -10.22
C TYR A 88 1.22 2.06 -9.61
N HIS A 89 1.17 2.98 -8.64
CA HIS A 89 -0.10 3.49 -8.12
C HIS A 89 -1.00 3.97 -9.26
N GLY A 90 -2.26 3.52 -9.26
CA GLY A 90 -3.23 3.82 -10.33
C GLY A 90 -3.09 2.97 -11.60
N GLN A 91 -2.04 2.17 -11.75
CA GLN A 91 -1.89 1.26 -12.88
C GLN A 91 -2.77 0.00 -12.69
N PRO A 92 -3.54 -0.42 -13.72
CA PRO A 92 -4.26 -1.68 -13.66
C PRO A 92 -3.31 -2.89 -13.63
N ILE A 93 -3.56 -3.81 -12.71
CA ILE A 93 -2.89 -5.11 -12.57
C ILE A 93 -3.62 -6.10 -13.48
N LYS A 94 -2.93 -6.73 -14.43
CA LYS A 94 -3.52 -7.76 -15.30
C LYS A 94 -3.21 -9.14 -14.74
N VAL A 95 -4.25 -9.96 -14.59
CA VAL A 95 -4.17 -11.29 -13.99
C VAL A 95 -4.67 -12.31 -14.98
N SER A 96 -3.77 -13.17 -15.47
CA SER A 96 -4.14 -14.31 -16.31
C SER A 96 -4.56 -15.45 -15.40
N VAL A 97 -5.78 -15.97 -15.58
CA VAL A 97 -6.33 -17.08 -14.82
C VAL A 97 -6.73 -18.19 -15.78
N ALA A 98 -6.24 -19.40 -15.53
CA ALA A 98 -6.64 -20.59 -16.25
C ALA A 98 -7.11 -21.66 -15.26
N ILE A 99 -8.31 -22.19 -15.49
CA ILE A 99 -8.89 -23.27 -14.70
C ILE A 99 -9.07 -24.48 -15.61
N GLN A 100 -8.45 -25.60 -15.23
CA GLN A 100 -8.66 -26.89 -15.88
C GLN A 100 -9.51 -27.75 -14.97
N ASN A 101 -10.80 -27.88 -15.25
CA ASN A 101 -11.71 -28.63 -14.40
C ASN A 101 -11.92 -30.04 -14.96
N GLY A 102 -11.04 -30.95 -14.56
CA GLY A 102 -11.17 -32.37 -14.84
C GLY A 102 -12.27 -33.05 -14.02
N SER A 103 -12.94 -32.39 -13.08
CA SER A 103 -13.95 -33.01 -12.20
C SER A 103 -15.36 -33.05 -12.80
N SER A 104 -16.27 -33.76 -12.13
CA SER A 104 -17.71 -33.75 -12.43
C SER A 104 -18.48 -32.60 -11.75
N LYS A 105 -17.78 -31.68 -11.07
CA LYS A 105 -18.34 -30.58 -10.27
C LYS A 105 -18.20 -29.25 -10.99
N HIS A 106 -18.95 -28.24 -10.55
CA HIS A 106 -18.81 -26.87 -11.03
C HIS A 106 -17.79 -26.10 -10.20
N VAL A 107 -17.02 -25.21 -10.82
CA VAL A 107 -16.39 -24.08 -10.13
C VAL A 107 -17.41 -22.95 -10.13
N LYS A 108 -18.00 -22.69 -8.96
CA LYS A 108 -19.15 -21.78 -8.81
C LYS A 108 -18.77 -20.31 -8.72
N LYS A 109 -17.56 -20.04 -8.22
CA LYS A 109 -17.14 -18.69 -7.88
C LYS A 109 -15.64 -18.55 -8.04
N ILE A 110 -15.25 -17.48 -8.71
CA ILE A 110 -13.87 -17.02 -8.85
C ILE A 110 -13.80 -15.67 -8.17
N ARG A 111 -12.82 -15.49 -7.28
CA ARG A 111 -12.61 -14.23 -6.57
C ARG A 111 -11.15 -13.84 -6.62
N LEU A 112 -10.89 -12.62 -7.05
CA LEU A 112 -9.57 -12.02 -7.05
C LEU A 112 -9.53 -10.94 -5.98
N THR A 113 -8.51 -10.93 -5.13
CA THR A 113 -8.29 -9.85 -4.16
C THR A 113 -6.86 -9.37 -4.20
N VAL A 114 -6.66 -8.09 -3.95
CA VAL A 114 -5.35 -7.50 -3.62
C VAL A 114 -5.35 -7.24 -2.14
N ASP A 115 -4.43 -7.88 -1.42
CA ASP A 115 -4.28 -7.76 0.01
C ASP A 115 -3.04 -6.91 0.29
N GLN A 116 -3.21 -5.86 1.09
CA GLN A 116 -2.11 -5.11 1.68
C GLN A 116 -1.80 -5.74 3.05
N ILE A 117 -0.53 -6.09 3.23
CA ILE A 117 -0.01 -6.66 4.46
C ILE A 117 0.93 -5.62 5.07
N SER A 118 0.64 -5.19 6.29
CA SER A 118 1.44 -4.23 7.05
C SER A 118 1.94 -4.90 8.33
N ASP A 119 3.25 -5.14 8.42
CA ASP A 119 3.91 -5.64 9.62
C ASP A 119 4.49 -4.43 10.37
N VAL A 120 3.92 -4.12 11.54
CA VAL A 120 4.45 -3.11 12.47
C VAL A 120 5.53 -3.81 13.30
N VAL A 121 6.70 -3.21 13.42
CA VAL A 121 7.87 -3.85 14.06
C VAL A 121 8.60 -2.96 15.07
N LEU A 122 8.22 -1.68 15.23
CA LEU A 122 8.92 -0.77 16.15
C LEU A 122 8.53 -0.94 17.63
N TYR A 123 7.23 -1.04 17.92
CA TYR A 123 6.68 -1.02 19.29
C TYR A 123 5.84 -2.26 19.63
N CYS A 124 5.18 -2.83 18.62
CA CYS A 124 4.39 -4.05 18.70
C CYS A 124 4.67 -4.87 17.43
N GLN A 125 4.74 -6.20 17.55
CA GLN A 125 4.89 -7.11 16.41
C GLN A 125 3.51 -7.44 15.81
N ASP A 126 2.77 -6.39 15.45
CA ASP A 126 1.40 -6.54 14.94
C ASP A 126 1.40 -6.66 13.42
N LYS A 127 0.53 -7.54 12.93
CA LYS A 127 0.34 -7.78 11.49
C LYS A 127 -1.09 -7.45 11.09
N TYR A 128 -1.23 -6.52 10.16
CA TYR A 128 -2.51 -6.15 9.57
C TYR A 128 -2.57 -6.65 8.14
N THR A 129 -3.59 -7.45 7.80
CA THR A 129 -3.89 -7.86 6.43
C THR A 129 -5.26 -7.34 6.04
N LYS A 130 -5.32 -6.50 5.01
CA LYS A 130 -6.55 -5.87 4.53
C LYS A 130 -6.68 -5.98 3.02
N VAL A 131 -7.85 -6.38 2.56
CA VAL A 131 -8.20 -6.37 1.14
C VAL A 131 -8.35 -4.92 0.68
N VAL A 132 -7.48 -4.44 -0.22
CA VAL A 132 -7.53 -3.08 -0.79
C VAL A 132 -8.16 -3.04 -2.18
N CYS A 133 -8.33 -4.18 -2.84
CA CYS A 133 -9.10 -4.29 -4.08
C CYS A 133 -9.71 -5.69 -4.17
N SER A 134 -10.91 -5.82 -4.73
CA SER A 134 -11.52 -7.12 -4.96
C SER A 134 -12.35 -7.11 -6.23
N LEU A 135 -12.28 -8.21 -6.97
CA LEU A 135 -13.08 -8.48 -8.15
C LEU A 135 -13.68 -9.88 -8.04
N GLU A 136 -14.97 -10.00 -8.33
CA GLU A 136 -15.68 -11.27 -8.34
C GLU A 136 -16.40 -11.42 -9.69
N PRO A 137 -15.75 -12.04 -10.69
CA PRO A 137 -16.35 -12.27 -11.99
C PRO A 137 -17.55 -13.22 -11.91
N ALA A 138 -18.50 -13.06 -12.83
CA ALA A 138 -19.65 -13.96 -12.96
C ALA A 138 -19.31 -15.29 -13.67
N ASP A 139 -18.04 -15.49 -14.05
CA ASP A 139 -17.58 -16.68 -14.73
C ASP A 139 -17.75 -17.93 -13.85
N VAL A 140 -18.30 -18.98 -14.46
CA VAL A 140 -18.46 -20.29 -13.85
C VAL A 140 -17.83 -21.34 -14.76
N VAL A 141 -17.21 -22.36 -14.18
CA VAL A 141 -16.60 -23.46 -14.94
C VAL A 141 -17.42 -24.72 -14.73
N GLY A 142 -17.99 -25.25 -15.80
CA GLY A 142 -18.79 -26.47 -15.76
C GLY A 142 -17.94 -27.73 -15.51
N PRO A 143 -18.59 -28.86 -15.23
CA PRO A 143 -17.94 -30.18 -15.19
C PRO A 143 -17.16 -30.46 -16.48
N LYS A 144 -15.97 -31.06 -16.36
CA LYS A 144 -15.15 -31.48 -17.50
C LYS A 144 -14.89 -30.36 -18.54
N SER A 145 -14.80 -29.11 -18.07
CA SER A 145 -14.62 -27.93 -18.92
C SER A 145 -13.50 -27.02 -18.41
N ASN A 146 -13.01 -26.10 -19.24
CA ASN A 146 -11.88 -25.25 -18.89
C ASN A 146 -12.22 -23.78 -19.08
N LEU A 147 -11.54 -22.91 -18.35
CA LEU A 147 -11.58 -21.46 -18.49
C LEU A 147 -10.17 -20.93 -18.68
N ARG A 148 -10.01 -19.93 -19.55
CA ARG A 148 -8.82 -19.09 -19.60
C ARG A 148 -9.27 -17.66 -19.84
N GLN A 149 -9.00 -16.78 -18.88
CA GLN A 149 -9.44 -15.39 -18.93
C GLN A 149 -8.42 -14.47 -18.29
N VAL A 150 -8.36 -13.22 -18.77
CA VAL A 150 -7.53 -12.17 -18.17
C VAL A 150 -8.44 -11.17 -17.47
N TYR A 151 -8.18 -10.94 -16.19
CA TYR A 151 -8.89 -9.98 -15.36
C TYR A 151 -8.01 -8.75 -15.08
N SER A 152 -8.63 -7.66 -14.63
CA SER A 152 -7.90 -6.45 -14.25
C SER A 152 -8.39 -5.89 -12.92
N LEU A 153 -7.46 -5.55 -12.03
CA LEU A 153 -7.72 -4.91 -10.74
C LEU A 153 -6.89 -3.64 -10.61
N THR A 154 -7.46 -2.57 -10.05
CA THR A 154 -6.72 -1.32 -9.78
C THR A 154 -6.87 -0.97 -8.29
N PRO A 155 -5.87 -1.27 -7.46
CA PRO A 155 -5.89 -0.88 -6.05
C PRO A 155 -5.72 0.64 -5.93
N LEU A 156 -6.71 1.32 -5.34
CA LEU A 156 -6.76 2.78 -5.20
C LEU A 156 -7.15 3.17 -3.78
N LEU A 157 -6.51 4.19 -3.23
CA LEU A 157 -6.92 4.75 -1.93
C LEU A 157 -8.36 5.29 -1.97
N ALA A 158 -8.79 5.85 -3.10
CA ALA A 158 -10.14 6.39 -3.26
C ALA A 158 -11.25 5.38 -2.87
N ASN A 159 -11.03 4.09 -3.15
CA ASN A 159 -11.97 3.01 -2.83
C ASN A 159 -11.83 2.44 -1.41
N ASN A 160 -10.87 2.96 -0.63
CA ASN A 160 -10.49 2.43 0.69
C ASN A 160 -10.41 3.51 1.77
N ARG A 161 -10.88 4.74 1.52
CA ARG A 161 -10.79 5.86 2.49
C ARG A 161 -11.47 5.58 3.82
N GLU A 162 -12.48 4.71 3.86
CA GLU A 162 -13.18 4.30 5.08
C GLU A 162 -12.57 3.08 5.77
N LYS A 163 -11.55 2.44 5.18
CA LYS A 163 -10.93 1.24 5.75
C LYS A 163 -9.89 1.58 6.78
N HIS A 164 -9.93 0.88 7.90
CA HIS A 164 -8.96 1.04 8.98
C HIS A 164 -7.92 -0.09 8.96
N GLY A 165 -6.73 0.19 9.49
CA GLY A 165 -5.61 -0.75 9.53
C GLY A 165 -4.96 -0.99 8.15
N ILE A 166 -5.07 -0.03 7.24
CA ILE A 166 -4.29 0.02 5.99
C ILE A 166 -3.15 1.02 6.14
N ALA A 167 -2.03 0.76 5.47
CA ALA A 167 -0.89 1.66 5.41
C ALA A 167 -1.02 2.64 4.22
N LEU A 168 -0.74 3.91 4.48
CA LEU A 168 -0.76 5.02 3.52
C LEU A 168 0.64 5.64 3.43
N ASP A 169 0.97 6.29 2.32
CA ASP A 169 2.23 7.03 2.16
C ASP A 169 2.14 8.50 2.63
N GLY A 170 1.10 8.85 3.39
CA GLY A 170 0.78 10.20 3.82
C GLY A 170 -0.45 10.24 4.72
N LYS A 171 -0.91 11.46 5.05
CA LYS A 171 -2.11 11.64 5.87
C LYS A 171 -3.35 11.53 5.00
N LEU A 172 -4.38 10.84 5.47
CA LEU A 172 -5.63 10.62 4.72
C LEU A 172 -6.27 11.92 4.19
N LYS A 173 -6.12 13.05 4.90
CA LYS A 173 -6.65 14.36 4.49
C LYS A 173 -5.94 14.98 3.28
N HIS A 174 -4.69 14.58 3.00
CA HIS A 174 -3.94 15.14 1.88
C HIS A 174 -4.42 14.51 0.56
N GLU A 175 -4.65 15.35 -0.44
CA GLU A 175 -5.12 14.94 -1.77
C GLU A 175 -4.13 14.01 -2.48
N ASP A 176 -2.83 14.23 -2.27
CA ASP A 176 -1.70 13.52 -2.88
C ASP A 176 -1.28 12.25 -2.12
N THR A 177 -2.10 11.76 -1.19
CA THR A 177 -1.86 10.51 -0.45
C THR A 177 -2.36 9.31 -1.25
N ASN A 178 -1.56 8.24 -1.22
CA ASN A 178 -1.85 6.95 -1.83
C ASN A 178 -1.79 5.83 -0.78
N LEU A 179 -2.07 4.60 -1.22
CA LEU A 179 -1.70 3.42 -0.46
C LEU A 179 -0.17 3.41 -0.29
N ALA A 180 0.33 2.93 0.85
CA ALA A 180 1.77 2.85 1.08
C ALA A 180 2.44 1.97 0.03
N SER A 181 3.60 2.39 -0.47
CA SER A 181 4.38 1.58 -1.41
C SER A 181 4.97 0.36 -0.72
N THR A 182 5.24 -0.72 -1.46
CA THR A 182 5.97 -1.89 -0.95
C THR A 182 7.31 -1.45 -0.35
N THR A 183 7.62 -1.91 0.87
CA THR A 183 8.87 -1.59 1.54
C THR A 183 9.99 -2.47 1.00
N LEU A 184 10.96 -1.88 0.27
CA LEU A 184 12.19 -2.59 -0.11
C LEU A 184 13.27 -2.33 0.92
N VAL A 185 13.78 -3.41 1.52
CA VAL A 185 14.84 -3.36 2.54
C VAL A 185 16.18 -3.69 1.89
N SER A 186 17.14 -2.78 2.01
CA SER A 186 18.51 -3.01 1.53
C SER A 186 19.20 -4.11 2.35
N GLU A 187 20.11 -4.85 1.72
CA GLU A 187 20.90 -5.88 2.38
C GLU A 187 21.69 -5.29 3.57
N GLY A 188 21.65 -5.99 4.71
CA GLY A 188 22.31 -5.56 5.95
C GLY A 188 21.54 -4.52 6.79
N VAL A 189 20.39 -4.03 6.33
CA VAL A 189 19.51 -3.16 7.15
C VAL A 189 18.62 -4.01 8.03
N ASP A 190 18.61 -3.70 9.32
CA ASP A 190 17.70 -4.33 10.28
C ASP A 190 16.25 -3.93 9.99
N LYS A 191 15.39 -4.93 9.83
CA LYS A 191 13.97 -4.74 9.53
C LYS A 191 13.24 -4.03 10.65
N GLU A 192 13.67 -4.19 11.91
CA GLU A 192 13.04 -3.55 13.07
C GLU A 192 13.16 -2.02 13.00
N VAL A 193 14.24 -1.50 12.38
CA VAL A 193 14.48 -0.06 12.19
C VAL A 193 13.55 0.56 11.14
N MET A 194 12.89 -0.25 10.31
CA MET A 194 11.98 0.24 9.27
C MET A 194 10.60 0.66 9.83
N GLY A 195 10.27 0.25 11.06
CA GLY A 195 9.04 0.61 11.75
C GLY A 195 7.77 -0.06 11.23
N ILE A 196 7.42 0.16 9.95
CA ILE A 196 6.28 -0.44 9.27
C ILE A 196 6.74 -1.01 7.92
N LEU A 197 6.58 -2.32 7.74
CA LEU A 197 6.87 -3.03 6.51
C LEU A 197 5.58 -3.29 5.74
N VAL A 198 5.50 -2.81 4.51
CA VAL A 198 4.31 -2.97 3.66
C VAL A 198 4.63 -3.91 2.52
N SER A 199 3.75 -4.88 2.27
CA SER A 199 3.82 -5.80 1.13
C SER A 199 2.42 -6.06 0.56
N TYR A 200 2.38 -6.54 -0.69
CA TYR A 200 1.13 -6.81 -1.40
C TYR A 200 1.11 -8.21 -1.98
N VAL A 201 -0.06 -8.84 -1.90
CA VAL A 201 -0.30 -10.17 -2.46
C VAL A 201 -1.62 -10.14 -3.24
N LEU A 202 -1.58 -10.56 -4.49
CA LEU A 202 -2.80 -10.88 -5.23
C LEU A 202 -3.22 -12.32 -4.92
N ARG A 203 -4.47 -12.52 -4.51
CA ARG A 203 -5.05 -13.84 -4.27
C ARG A 203 -6.09 -14.17 -5.33
N VAL A 204 -5.93 -15.31 -5.99
CA VAL A 204 -6.95 -15.88 -6.88
C VAL A 204 -7.54 -17.10 -6.19
N LYS A 205 -8.83 -17.02 -5.86
CA LYS A 205 -9.57 -18.08 -5.18
C LYS A 205 -10.65 -18.65 -6.11
N ALA A 206 -10.70 -19.96 -6.26
CA ALA A 206 -11.74 -20.66 -7.01
C ALA A 206 -12.44 -21.69 -6.12
N LEU A 207 -13.77 -21.58 -6.00
CA LEU A 207 -14.60 -22.43 -5.16
C LEU A 207 -15.24 -23.56 -5.99
N VAL A 208 -14.86 -24.81 -5.69
CA VAL A 208 -15.43 -26.01 -6.32
C VAL A 208 -16.64 -26.52 -5.53
N SER A 209 -17.76 -26.75 -6.22
CA SER A 209 -19.01 -27.24 -5.61
C SER A 209 -18.87 -28.66 -5.04
N ARG A 210 -19.50 -28.96 -3.90
CA ARG A 210 -19.72 -30.34 -3.41
C ARG A 210 -21.18 -30.78 -3.59
N ASN A 211 -21.40 -32.09 -3.59
CA ASN A 211 -22.74 -32.69 -3.58
C ASN A 211 -23.24 -32.80 -2.12
N GLY A 212 -24.42 -32.28 -1.79
CA GLY A 212 -25.07 -32.40 -0.48
C GLY A 212 -25.86 -31.15 -0.03
N ILE A 213 -26.80 -31.32 0.92
CA ILE A 213 -27.71 -30.27 1.42
C ILE A 213 -26.98 -29.20 2.27
N LEU A 214 -25.78 -29.51 2.76
CA LEU A 214 -24.92 -28.61 3.56
C LEU A 214 -23.65 -28.16 2.79
N ALA A 215 -23.65 -28.27 1.45
CA ALA A 215 -22.46 -28.17 0.61
C ALA A 215 -21.75 -26.80 0.59
N ASP A 216 -22.36 -25.74 1.14
CA ASP A 216 -21.78 -24.39 1.15
C ASP A 216 -20.83 -24.12 2.33
N ILE A 217 -20.68 -25.05 3.29
CA ILE A 217 -19.95 -24.82 4.55
C ILE A 217 -18.49 -25.34 4.51
N ALA A 218 -18.13 -26.24 3.58
CA ALA A 218 -16.79 -26.87 3.52
C ALA A 218 -16.34 -27.24 2.09
N GLY A 219 -16.35 -26.26 1.18
CA GLY A 219 -15.84 -26.43 -0.19
C GLY A 219 -14.33 -26.71 -0.24
N SER A 220 -13.89 -27.42 -1.30
CA SER A 220 -12.46 -27.53 -1.62
C SER A 220 -12.05 -26.26 -2.37
N ASP A 221 -11.45 -25.31 -1.65
CA ASP A 221 -11.01 -24.05 -2.22
C ASP A 221 -9.63 -24.20 -2.86
N LEU A 222 -9.52 -23.76 -4.12
CA LEU A 222 -8.23 -23.52 -4.75
C LEU A 222 -7.81 -22.08 -4.44
N LEU A 223 -6.56 -21.88 -4.05
CA LEU A 223 -5.98 -20.57 -3.77
C LEU A 223 -4.59 -20.49 -4.39
N VAL A 224 -4.36 -19.47 -5.20
CA VAL A 224 -3.04 -19.08 -5.68
C VAL A 224 -2.74 -17.67 -5.14
N GLU A 225 -1.55 -17.51 -4.54
CA GLU A 225 -1.05 -16.25 -4.01
C GLU A 225 0.13 -15.75 -4.86
N LEU A 226 0.02 -14.54 -5.40
CA LEU A 226 1.00 -13.92 -6.27
C LEU A 226 1.53 -12.64 -5.60
N PRO A 227 2.68 -12.67 -4.90
CA PRO A 227 3.27 -11.47 -4.31
C PRO A 227 3.73 -10.51 -5.41
N PHE A 228 3.54 -9.21 -5.22
CA PHE A 228 3.97 -8.20 -6.19
C PHE A 228 4.39 -6.89 -5.51
N THR A 229 5.02 -6.01 -6.27
CA THR A 229 5.54 -4.72 -5.80
C THR A 229 4.65 -3.59 -6.30
N LEU A 230 4.11 -2.77 -5.39
CA LEU A 230 3.32 -1.57 -5.72
C LEU A 230 4.08 -0.33 -5.26
N MET A 231 4.49 0.55 -6.18
CA MET A 231 5.35 1.69 -5.85
C MET A 231 5.08 2.93 -6.71
N HIS A 232 5.69 4.06 -6.36
CA HIS A 232 5.73 5.22 -7.25
C HIS A 232 6.71 5.01 -8.42
N PRO A 233 6.40 5.52 -9.63
CA PRO A 233 7.36 5.53 -10.72
C PRO A 233 8.54 6.45 -10.37
N LYS A 234 9.74 6.14 -10.87
CA LYS A 234 10.85 7.09 -10.77
C LYS A 234 10.47 8.38 -11.51
N PRO A 235 10.74 9.56 -10.93
CA PRO A 235 10.66 10.81 -11.67
C PRO A 235 11.53 10.68 -12.92
N VAL A 236 11.08 11.22 -14.04
CA VAL A 236 11.94 11.36 -15.21
C VAL A 236 13.02 12.35 -14.81
N ASP A 237 14.30 12.00 -15.01
CA ASP A 237 15.40 12.95 -14.90
C ASP A 237 15.24 13.98 -16.02
N ASP A 238 14.34 14.95 -15.82
CA ASP A 238 14.52 16.24 -16.46
C ASP A 238 15.84 16.74 -15.89
N VAL A 239 16.87 16.63 -16.72
CA VAL A 239 18.19 17.19 -16.48
C VAL A 239 17.97 18.57 -15.88
N TYR A 240 18.26 18.73 -14.59
CA TYR A 240 18.47 20.05 -13.99
C TYR A 240 19.76 20.60 -14.60
N GLU A 241 19.77 20.81 -15.92
CA GLU A 241 20.55 21.88 -16.51
C GLU A 241 19.93 23.13 -15.91
N VAL A 242 20.43 23.47 -14.71
CA VAL A 242 20.43 24.83 -14.22
C VAL A 242 21.28 25.58 -15.23
N SER A 243 20.68 25.87 -16.39
CA SER A 243 21.25 26.78 -17.34
C SER A 243 21.46 28.07 -16.56
N GLN A 244 22.62 28.68 -16.70
CA GLN A 244 22.93 29.96 -16.06
C GLN A 244 22.00 31.12 -16.53
N LYS A 245 20.91 30.80 -17.23
CA LYS A 245 19.79 31.69 -17.51
C LYS A 245 18.75 31.48 -16.41
N GLY A 246 18.45 32.58 -15.70
CA GLY A 246 17.59 32.61 -14.52
C GLY A 246 16.41 31.64 -14.61
N VAL A 247 16.33 30.73 -13.65
CA VAL A 247 15.14 29.93 -13.41
C VAL A 247 14.09 30.87 -12.84
N ASP A 248 12.90 30.91 -13.43
CA ASP A 248 11.76 31.64 -12.87
C ASP A 248 11.30 30.88 -11.61
N ILE A 249 11.67 31.38 -10.44
CA ILE A 249 11.33 30.74 -9.16
C ILE A 249 9.91 31.15 -8.81
N VAL A 250 8.98 30.22 -9.00
CA VAL A 250 7.61 30.35 -8.50
C VAL A 250 7.58 29.89 -7.04
N VAL A 251 7.21 30.79 -6.13
CA VAL A 251 7.04 30.46 -4.70
C VAL A 251 5.59 30.05 -4.48
N GLU A 252 5.40 28.82 -4.03
CA GLU A 252 4.09 28.27 -3.65
C GLU A 252 4.05 27.97 -2.15
N ASP A 253 2.84 27.83 -1.61
CA ASP A 253 2.65 27.42 -0.22
C ASP A 253 3.02 25.95 -0.04
N PHE A 254 3.63 25.63 1.11
CA PHE A 254 3.99 24.25 1.47
C PHE A 254 2.79 23.45 1.97
N ALA A 255 1.74 24.12 2.46
CA ALA A 255 0.52 23.48 2.94
C ALA A 255 -0.07 22.57 1.84
N ARG A 256 -0.28 21.29 2.16
CA ARG A 256 -0.81 20.35 1.16
C ARG A 256 -2.29 20.63 0.94
N LYS A 257 -2.75 20.49 -0.31
CA LYS A 257 -4.18 20.58 -0.61
C LYS A 257 -4.97 19.57 0.23
N GLY A 258 -5.99 20.07 0.92
CA GLY A 258 -6.77 19.30 1.91
C GLY A 258 -6.29 19.46 3.37
N GLU A 259 -5.23 20.23 3.65
CA GLU A 259 -4.94 20.73 4.99
C GLU A 259 -5.77 21.97 5.31
N GLU A 260 -6.65 21.87 6.31
CA GLU A 260 -7.16 23.04 7.01
C GLU A 260 -6.03 23.65 7.86
N PRO A 261 -5.92 25.00 7.96
CA PRO A 261 -4.94 25.65 8.80
C PRO A 261 -5.16 25.24 10.26
N GLU A 262 -4.11 24.76 10.93
CA GLU A 262 -4.17 24.56 12.38
C GLU A 262 -4.44 25.90 13.05
N LYS A 263 -5.45 25.94 13.93
CA LYS A 263 -5.69 27.10 14.77
C LYS A 263 -4.45 27.31 15.63
N VAL A 264 -3.75 28.42 15.41
CA VAL A 264 -2.72 28.87 16.34
C VAL A 264 -3.45 29.24 17.62
N ASP A 265 -3.26 28.47 18.69
CA ASP A 265 -3.69 28.91 20.02
C ASP A 265 -2.91 30.20 20.32
N GLU A 266 -3.61 31.33 20.31
CA GLU A 266 -3.10 32.59 20.86
C GLU A 266 -2.84 32.33 22.34
N VAL A 267 -1.58 32.08 22.69
CA VAL A 267 -1.16 32.16 24.08
C VAL A 267 -1.18 33.64 24.42
N ASP A 268 -2.23 34.07 25.10
CA ASP A 268 -2.34 35.39 25.71
C ASP A 268 -1.05 35.66 26.51
N ASP A 269 -0.19 36.50 25.96
CA ASP A 269 0.91 37.13 26.69
C ASP A 269 0.29 38.16 27.62
N ALA A 270 -0.35 37.68 28.68
CA ALA A 270 -0.69 38.49 29.83
C ALA A 270 0.65 38.86 30.49
N GLY A 271 1.21 39.97 30.03
CA GLY A 271 2.38 40.59 30.63
C GLY A 271 2.14 40.79 32.12
N ASP A 272 2.94 40.10 32.93
CA ASP A 272 3.02 40.41 34.35
C ASP A 272 4.01 41.57 34.49
N ALA A 273 3.45 42.78 34.47
CA ALA A 273 4.10 43.98 34.95
C ALA A 273 3.82 44.10 36.46
N ASN A 274 4.81 43.74 37.28
CA ASN A 274 5.25 44.52 38.46
C ASN A 274 6.50 43.91 39.11
#